data_AF-A0AAE3ZAU2-F1
#
_entry.id   AF-A0AAE3ZAU2-F1
#
_cell.length_a   1.000
_cell.length_b   1.000
_cell.length_c   1.000
_cell.angle_alpha   90.00
_cell.angle_beta   90.00
_cell.angle_gamma   90.00
#
_symmetry.space_group_name_H-M   'P 1'
#
loop_
_entity.id
_entity.type
_entity.pdbx_description
1 polymer ?
#
loop_
_entity_poly.entity_id
_entity_poly.type
_entity_poly.pdbx_seq_one_letter_code
_entity_poly.pdbx_strand_id
1 'polypeptide(L)' 'MSESAPDTPDAYWAAFGYQNHVIPVHDPRRRGTAVIGLCGVMTAPGELGDRDERPTCSVCSSVVRGGSYRLVHRSEAGH' A
#
# COMPACT_ATOMS: atom_id res chain seq x y z
N MET A 1 -3.40 19.11 26.85
CA MET A 1 -3.31 19.11 25.37
C MET A 1 -2.80 17.74 25.00
N SER A 2 -3.67 16.84 24.54
CA SER A 2 -3.24 15.52 24.08
C SER A 2 -2.77 15.69 22.64
N GLU A 3 -1.45 15.73 22.45
CA GLU A 3 -0.87 15.49 21.13
C GLU A 3 -1.19 14.03 20.79
N SER A 4 -2.31 13.81 20.10
CA SER A 4 -2.55 12.52 19.46
C SER A 4 -1.38 12.33 18.50
N ALA A 5 -0.50 11.36 18.80
CA ALA A 5 0.52 10.93 17.85
C ALA A 5 -0.16 10.74 16.48
N PRO A 6 0.45 11.18 15.37
CA PRO A 6 -0.15 10.96 14.07
C PRO A 6 -0.38 9.46 13.94
N ASP A 7 -1.65 9.08 13.81
CA ASP A 7 -2.07 7.70 13.64
C ASP A 7 -1.27 7.15 12.44
N THR A 8 -0.48 6.11 12.68
CA THR A 8 0.43 5.59 11.65
C THR A 8 -0.44 5.05 10.52
N PRO A 9 -0.35 5.60 9.30
CA PRO A 9 -1.33 5.30 8.26
C PRO A 9 -1.31 3.82 7.87
N ASP A 10 -2.49 3.27 7.62
CA ASP A 10 -2.63 1.89 7.20
C ASP A 10 -2.23 1.68 5.75
N ALA A 11 -1.59 0.54 5.49
CA ALA A 11 -1.28 0.07 4.15
C ALA A 11 -1.36 -1.46 4.08
N TYR A 12 -1.51 -2.00 2.88
CA TYR A 12 -1.54 -3.45 2.66
C TYR A 12 -0.68 -3.84 1.46
N TRP A 13 -0.26 -5.10 1.44
CA TRP A 13 0.43 -5.67 0.28
C TRP A 13 -0.58 -6.14 -0.76
N ALA A 14 -0.31 -5.87 -2.04
CA ALA A 14 -1.06 -6.39 -3.17
C ALA A 14 -0.13 -6.73 -4.34
N ALA A 15 -0.54 -7.70 -5.15
CA ALA A 15 0.17 -8.10 -6.35
C ALA A 15 -0.37 -7.36 -7.57
N PHE A 16 0.51 -6.71 -8.33
CA PHE A 16 0.21 -6.22 -9.66
C PHE A 16 1.52 -6.02 -10.44
N GLY A 17 1.46 -6.03 -11.77
CA GLY A 17 2.68 -6.09 -12.60
C GLY A 17 3.52 -7.32 -12.25
N TYR A 18 4.84 -7.15 -12.08
CA TYR A 18 5.77 -8.25 -11.80
C TYR A 18 6.18 -8.37 -10.33
N GLN A 19 5.58 -7.59 -9.43
CA GLN A 19 6.02 -7.50 -8.03
C GLN A 19 4.83 -7.37 -7.07
N ASN A 20 5.10 -7.64 -5.79
CA ASN A 20 4.24 -7.24 -4.69
C ASN A 20 4.55 -5.80 -4.29
N HIS A 21 3.52 -4.97 -4.18
CA HIS A 21 3.59 -3.56 -3.84
C HIS A 21 2.79 -3.25 -2.57
N VAL A 22 3.13 -2.17 -1.88
CA VAL A 22 2.38 -1.68 -0.72
C VAL A 22 1.47 -0.55 -1.17
N ILE A 23 0.20 -0.62 -0.81
CA ILE A 23 -0.83 0.35 -1.16
C ILE A 23 -1.34 0.98 0.13
N PRO A 24 -1.24 2.30 0.29
CA PRO A 24 -1.87 2.97 1.42
C PRO A 24 -3.39 2.87 1.31
N VAL A 25 -4.06 2.56 2.42
CA VAL A 25 -5.53 2.46 2.49
C VAL A 25 -6.16 3.80 2.13
N HIS A 26 -5.57 4.88 2.64
CA HIS A 26 -5.92 6.25 2.29
C HIS A 26 -4.75 6.90 1.55
N ASP A 27 -4.81 6.89 0.21
CA ASP A 27 -3.80 7.57 -0.60
C ASP A 27 -4.25 9.00 -0.97
N PRO A 28 -3.62 10.06 -0.41
CA PRO A 28 -3.91 11.44 -0.82
C PRO A 28 -3.51 11.74 -2.26
N ARG A 29 -2.68 10.89 -2.89
CA ARG A 29 -2.23 11.02 -4.28
C ARG A 29 -3.20 10.39 -5.27
N ARG A 30 -4.24 9.69 -4.80
CA ARG A 30 -5.21 9.01 -5.66
C ARG A 30 -5.87 10.02 -6.59
N ARG A 31 -5.56 9.93 -7.88
CA ARG A 31 -6.19 10.72 -8.95
C ARG A 31 -6.98 9.78 -9.85
N GLY A 32 -8.30 9.97 -9.89
CA GLY A 32 -9.20 9.09 -10.63
C GLY A 32 -9.28 7.70 -10.01
N THR A 33 -9.39 6.68 -10.85
CA THR A 33 -9.59 5.29 -10.41
C THR A 33 -8.31 4.52 -10.17
N ALA A 34 -7.14 5.03 -10.61
CA ALA A 34 -5.87 4.35 -10.47
C ALA A 34 -5.49 4.12 -8.99
N VAL A 35 -4.89 2.97 -8.74
CA VAL A 35 -4.29 2.62 -7.45
C VAL A 35 -2.79 2.84 -7.55
N ILE A 36 -2.20 3.49 -6.55
CA ILE A 36 -0.79 3.88 -6.57
C ILE A 36 -0.09 3.17 -5.40
N GLY A 37 0.95 2.41 -5.69
CA GLY A 37 1.80 1.83 -4.66
C GLY A 37 2.69 2.91 -4.02
N LEU A 38 3.22 2.67 -2.83
CA LEU A 38 4.14 3.60 -2.14
C LEU A 38 5.38 3.95 -2.98
N CYS A 39 5.78 3.07 -3.90
CA CYS A 39 6.85 3.30 -4.86
C CYS A 39 6.47 4.22 -6.04
N GLY A 40 5.21 4.65 -6.16
CA GLY A 40 4.70 5.50 -7.25
C GLY A 40 4.22 4.74 -8.49
N VAL A 41 4.37 3.41 -8.54
CA VAL A 41 3.83 2.61 -9.65
C VAL A 41 2.30 2.57 -9.54
N MET A 42 1.64 2.74 -10.69
CA MET A 42 0.19 2.81 -10.80
C MET A 42 -0.37 1.56 -11.49
N THR A 43 -1.59 1.18 -11.14
CA THR A 43 -2.33 0.08 -11.77
C THR A 43 -3.84 0.36 -11.73
N ALA A 44 -4.60 -0.30 -12.61
CA ALA A 44 -6.05 -0.23 -12.54
C ALA A 44 -6.57 -1.10 -11.35
N PRO A 45 -7.67 -0.71 -10.69
CA PRO A 45 -8.23 -1.51 -9.59
C PRO A 45 -8.52 -2.96 -9.94
N GLY A 46 -8.94 -3.22 -11.18
CA GLY A 46 -9.25 -4.57 -11.68
C GLY A 46 -8.03 -5.47 -11.89
N GLU A 47 -6.82 -4.91 -11.88
CA GLU A 47 -5.56 -5.66 -11.99
C GLU A 47 -4.97 -6.00 -10.61
N LEU A 48 -5.63 -5.57 -9.52
CA LEU A 48 -5.13 -5.71 -8.17
C LEU A 48 -5.39 -7.11 -7.59
N GLY A 49 -4.34 -7.93 -7.53
CA GLY A 49 -4.34 -9.24 -6.89
C GLY A 49 -3.98 -9.19 -5.41
N ASP A 50 -4.32 -10.24 -4.68
CA ASP A 50 -3.80 -10.45 -3.34
C ASP A 50 -2.29 -10.71 -3.40
N ARG A 51 -1.58 -10.45 -2.29
CA ARG A 51 -0.16 -10.75 -2.21
C ARG A 51 0.10 -12.21 -2.54
N ASP A 52 0.97 -12.46 -3.52
CA ASP A 52 1.30 -13.80 -4.01
C ASP A 52 2.82 -14.07 -3.93
N GLU A 53 3.30 -15.10 -4.64
CA GLU A 53 4.70 -15.53 -4.69
C GLU A 53 5.63 -14.60 -5.49
N ARG A 54 5.11 -13.50 -6.07
CA ARG A 54 5.95 -12.51 -6.77
C ARG A 54 6.99 -11.89 -5.83
N PRO A 55 8.15 -11.45 -6.36
CA PRO A 55 9.12 -10.71 -5.58
C PRO A 55 8.52 -9.40 -5.02
N THR A 56 8.95 -8.98 -3.83
CA THR A 56 8.51 -7.70 -3.24
C THR A 56 9.25 -6.53 -3.86
N CYS A 57 8.54 -5.46 -4.19
CA CYS A 57 9.13 -4.19 -4.60
C CYS A 57 10.07 -3.66 -3.51
N SER A 58 11.35 -3.48 -3.86
CA SER A 58 12.40 -3.05 -2.93
C SER A 58 12.08 -1.69 -2.29
N VAL A 59 11.54 -0.74 -3.07
CA VAL A 59 11.13 0.58 -2.56
C VAL A 59 10.00 0.45 -1.53
N CYS A 60 8.96 -0.32 -1.83
CA CYS A 60 7.86 -0.56 -0.89
C CYS A 60 8.35 -1.25 0.39
N SER A 61 9.25 -2.24 0.26
CA SER A 61 9.87 -2.94 1.39
C SER A 61 10.67 -2.01 2.29
N SER A 62 11.46 -1.10 1.70
CA SER A 62 12.21 -0.09 2.47
C SER A 62 11.29 0.86 3.23
N VAL A 63 10.19 1.31 2.62
CA VAL A 63 9.23 2.22 3.28
C VAL A 63 8.54 1.51 4.47
N VAL A 64 8.11 0.27 4.29
CA VAL A 64 7.54 -0.54 5.38
C VAL A 64 8.54 -0.74 6.52
N ARG A 65 9.79 -1.08 6.19
CA ARG A 65 10.85 -1.24 7.20
C ARG A 65 11.16 0.06 7.95
N GLY A 66 10.92 1.21 7.32
CA GLY A 66 11.02 2.52 7.95
C GLY A 66 9.92 2.83 8.98
N GLY A 67 8.90 1.98 9.10
CA GLY A 67 7.84 2.11 10.12
C GLY A 67 6.85 3.26 9.87
N SER A 68 6.87 3.86 8.67
CA SER A 68 5.97 4.98 8.34
C SER A 68 4.52 4.56 8.07
N TYR A 69 4.26 3.25 7.98
CA TYR A 69 2.94 2.67 7.72
C TYR A 69 2.70 1.45 8.59
N ARG A 70 1.46 1.26 9.03
CA ARG A 70 1.01 0.04 9.70
C ARG A 70 0.49 -0.92 8.63
N LEU A 71 1.05 -2.12 8.59
CA LEU A 71 0.58 -3.14 7.65
C LEU A 71 -0.67 -3.84 8.20
N VAL A 72 -1.74 -3.83 7.40
CA VAL A 72 -3.00 -4.55 7.65
C VAL A 72 -3.24 -5.60 6.55
N HIS A 73 -4.12 -6.57 6.80
CA HIS A 73 -4.55 -7.47 5.72
C HIS A 73 -5.44 -6.71 4.72
N ARG A 74 -5.34 -7.06 3.44
CA ARG A 74 -6.18 -6.45 2.40
C ARG A 74 -7.68 -6.63 2.65
N SER A 75 -8.09 -7.74 3.26
CA SER A 75 -9.47 -7.98 3.68
C SER A 75 -9.95 -7.02 4.78
N GLU A 76 -9.02 -6.48 5.58
CA GLU A 76 -9.30 -5.50 6.63
C GLU A 76 -9.26 -4.05 6.10
N ALA A 77 -8.64 -3.84 4.93
CA ALA A 77 -8.46 -2.53 4.31
C ALA A 77 -9.75 -1.91 3.73
N GLY A 78 -10.87 -2.65 3.69
CA GLY A 78 -12.18 -2.14 3.27
C GLY A 78 -12.31 -1.86 1.77
N HIS A 79 -13.42 -2.33 1.18
CA HIS A 79 -13.85 -2.06 -0.20
C HIS A 79 -14.38 -0.63 -0.35
#